data_AF-A0A972WDE8-F1
#
_entry.id   AF-A0A972WDE8-F1
#
_cell.length_a   1.000
_cell.length_b   1.000
_cell.length_c   1.000
_cell.angle_alpha   90.00
_cell.angle_beta   90.00
_cell.angle_gamma   90.00
#
_symmetry.space_group_name_H-M   'P 1'
#
loop_
_entity.id
_entity.type
_entity.pdbx_description
1 polymer ?
#
loop_
_entity_poly.entity_id
_entity_poly.type
_entity_poly.pdbx_seq_one_letter_code
_entity_poly.pdbx_strand_id
1 'polypeptide(L)'
;MDRRSFLLAAAAMAAGCSRTAETGATEMTRTAPLGIQLYSVRDLMAADVAATLELIASKGYREVEFAGYFNHSPADLKAMLSAVGLQAPSAHLPYSAFIESPEKVLEHATAMGHQFVVVPGLDTDLRSLDHYREHAENFNRWGELCKGAGIQFAYHNHQFEFEKTEGTLPFDLLLAETDPSLVQFELDLAWARA
;
A
#
# COMPACT_ATOMS: atom_id res chain seq x y z
N MET A 1 -14.20 -69.90 -34.52
CA MET A 1 -14.21 -68.45 -34.78
C MET A 1 -13.10 -68.15 -35.77
N ASP A 2 -13.52 -67.61 -36.92
CA ASP A 2 -12.79 -67.54 -38.17
C ASP A 2 -12.02 -66.21 -38.28
N ARG A 3 -10.91 -66.20 -39.05
CA ARG A 3 -10.01 -65.04 -39.22
C ARG A 3 -10.72 -63.78 -39.79
N ARG A 4 -11.93 -63.95 -40.34
CA ARG A 4 -12.83 -62.87 -40.76
C ARG A 4 -13.58 -62.16 -39.63
N SER A 5 -13.61 -62.72 -38.42
CA SER A 5 -14.31 -62.12 -37.27
C SER A 5 -13.44 -61.15 -36.46
N PHE A 6 -12.13 -61.08 -36.74
CA PHE A 6 -11.18 -60.24 -35.99
C PHE A 6 -10.95 -58.87 -36.63
N LEU A 7 -11.23 -58.71 -37.93
CA LEU A 7 -11.02 -57.44 -38.67
C LEU A 7 -12.24 -56.51 -38.67
N LEU A 8 -13.38 -56.94 -38.14
CA LEU A 8 -14.58 -56.09 -37.98
C LEU A 8 -14.69 -55.45 -36.58
N ALA A 9 -13.74 -55.69 -35.68
CA ALA A 9 -13.67 -55.08 -34.36
C ALA A 9 -12.81 -53.79 -34.30
N ALA A 10 -12.32 -53.29 -35.46
CA ALA A 10 -11.36 -52.19 -35.51
C ALA A 10 -11.88 -50.87 -36.15
N ALA A 11 -13.20 -50.73 -36.41
CA ALA A 11 -13.74 -49.57 -37.13
C ALA A 11 -14.98 -48.91 -36.49
N ALA A 12 -15.28 -49.15 -35.22
CA ALA A 12 -16.39 -48.48 -34.54
C ALA A 12 -15.89 -47.64 -33.37
N MET A 13 -16.06 -46.32 -33.50
CA MET A 13 -16.00 -45.28 -32.47
C MET A 13 -14.61 -44.78 -32.03
N ALA A 14 -13.79 -44.35 -32.99
CA ALA A 14 -12.80 -43.30 -32.76
C ALA A 14 -13.44 -41.89 -32.84
N ALA A 15 -14.54 -41.68 -32.12
CA ALA A 15 -15.23 -40.39 -32.02
C ALA A 15 -15.74 -40.21 -30.59
N GLY A 16 -14.97 -39.50 -29.77
CA GLY A 16 -15.45 -39.07 -28.46
C GLY A 16 -14.44 -39.21 -27.34
N CYS A 17 -13.31 -38.48 -27.42
CA CYS A 17 -12.69 -37.81 -26.27
C CYS A 17 -11.52 -36.93 -26.76
N SER A 18 -11.82 -35.95 -27.62
CA SER A 18 -11.02 -34.73 -27.61
C SER A 18 -11.45 -33.95 -26.37
N ARG A 19 -10.92 -34.33 -25.20
CA ARG A 19 -10.87 -33.39 -24.07
C ARG A 19 -9.79 -32.39 -24.47
N THR A 20 -10.21 -31.31 -25.14
CA THR A 20 -9.43 -30.08 -25.08
C THR A 20 -9.26 -29.81 -23.58
N ALA A 21 -8.04 -29.96 -23.08
CA ALA A 21 -7.69 -29.36 -21.82
C ALA A 21 -7.89 -27.86 -22.04
N GLU A 22 -9.06 -27.36 -21.67
CA GLU A 22 -9.23 -25.94 -21.45
C GLU A 22 -8.23 -25.60 -20.36
N THR A 23 -7.09 -25.05 -20.79
CA THR A 23 -6.26 -24.25 -19.93
C THR A 23 -7.09 -23.02 -19.59
N GLY A 24 -8.04 -23.20 -18.67
CA GLY A 24 -8.66 -22.11 -17.94
C GLY A 24 -7.56 -21.49 -17.09
N ALA A 25 -6.70 -20.70 -17.72
CA ALA A 25 -6.08 -19.60 -17.03
C ALA A 25 -7.26 -18.72 -16.61
N THR A 26 -7.74 -18.92 -15.39
CA THR A 26 -8.56 -17.92 -14.72
C THR A 26 -7.77 -16.63 -14.80
N GLU A 27 -8.21 -15.71 -15.68
CA GLU A 27 -7.77 -14.34 -15.60
C GLU A 27 -8.09 -13.89 -14.18
N MET A 28 -7.04 -13.72 -13.37
CA MET A 28 -7.13 -12.99 -12.12
C MET A 28 -7.52 -11.57 -12.50
N THR A 29 -8.81 -11.30 -12.62
CA THR A 29 -9.31 -9.94 -12.75
C THR A 29 -8.82 -9.22 -11.50
N ARG A 30 -7.93 -8.23 -11.67
CA ARG A 30 -7.49 -7.41 -10.55
C ARG A 30 -8.74 -6.79 -9.91
N THR A 31 -9.06 -7.23 -8.70
CA THR A 31 -10.24 -6.74 -7.98
C THR A 31 -9.99 -5.36 -7.36
N ALA A 32 -8.73 -4.97 -7.19
CA ALA A 32 -8.31 -3.68 -6.66
C ALA A 32 -7.53 -2.86 -7.71
N PRO A 33 -7.71 -1.53 -7.74
CA PRO A 33 -6.88 -0.63 -8.54
C PRO A 33 -5.40 -0.72 -8.13
N LEU A 34 -4.50 -0.47 -9.08
CA LEU A 34 -3.08 -0.35 -8.77
C LEU A 34 -2.76 1.06 -8.24
N GLY A 35 -2.10 1.09 -7.09
CA GLY A 35 -1.52 2.29 -6.49
C GLY A 35 -0.03 2.48 -6.84
N ILE A 36 0.45 3.72 -6.76
CA ILE A 36 1.88 4.06 -6.79
C ILE A 36 2.22 5.07 -5.70
N GLN A 37 3.26 4.79 -4.92
CA GLN A 37 3.86 5.76 -4.00
C GLN A 37 4.69 6.77 -4.80
N LEU A 38 4.26 8.04 -4.76
CA LEU A 38 4.80 9.17 -5.53
C LEU A 38 6.28 9.47 -5.24
N TYR A 39 6.82 9.02 -4.11
CA TYR A 39 8.27 9.06 -3.87
C TYR A 39 9.09 8.33 -4.96
N SER A 40 8.51 7.32 -5.60
CA SER A 40 9.14 6.57 -6.71
C SER A 40 9.45 7.45 -7.92
N VAL A 41 8.70 8.54 -8.10
CA VAL A 41 8.84 9.50 -9.21
C VAL A 41 9.07 10.92 -8.68
N ARG A 42 9.64 11.05 -7.48
CA ARG A 42 9.84 12.31 -6.75
C ARG A 42 10.52 13.40 -7.57
N ASP A 43 11.46 13.05 -8.44
CA ASP A 43 12.17 14.04 -9.27
C ASP A 43 11.23 14.64 -10.34
N LEU A 44 10.31 13.84 -10.89
CA LEU A 44 9.27 14.32 -11.80
C LEU A 44 8.22 15.16 -11.05
N MET A 45 7.81 14.70 -9.85
CA MET A 45 6.88 15.45 -8.99
C MET A 45 7.46 16.81 -8.58
N ALA A 46 8.76 16.88 -8.28
CA ALA A 46 9.45 18.12 -7.94
C ALA A 46 9.56 19.08 -9.14
N ALA A 47 9.61 18.54 -10.37
CA ALA A 47 9.68 19.33 -11.59
C ALA A 47 8.29 19.87 -12.01
N ASP A 48 7.28 19.00 -12.07
CA ASP A 48 5.91 19.35 -12.45
C ASP A 48 4.91 18.31 -11.92
N VAL A 49 4.17 18.68 -10.88
CA VAL A 49 3.17 17.81 -10.24
C VAL A 49 2.04 17.44 -11.21
N ALA A 50 1.49 18.41 -11.94
CA ALA A 50 0.32 18.19 -12.77
C ALA A 50 0.66 17.28 -13.96
N ALA A 51 1.77 17.56 -14.65
CA ALA A 51 2.23 16.73 -15.77
C ALA A 51 2.60 15.31 -15.32
N THR A 52 3.17 15.17 -14.11
CA THR A 52 3.51 13.85 -13.56
C THR A 52 2.26 13.03 -13.22
N LEU A 53 1.24 13.64 -12.61
CA LEU A 53 -0.03 12.97 -12.33
C LEU A 53 -0.74 12.54 -13.63
N GLU A 54 -0.74 13.37 -14.67
CA GLU A 54 -1.27 13.00 -15.99
C GLU A 54 -0.51 11.81 -16.59
N LEU A 55 0.82 11.84 -16.51
CA LEU A 55 1.66 10.73 -16.96
C LEU A 55 1.32 9.43 -16.22
N ILE A 56 1.21 9.46 -14.88
CA ILE A 56 0.85 8.30 -14.05
C ILE A 56 -0.51 7.73 -14.49
N ALA A 57 -1.53 8.58 -14.64
CA ALA A 57 -2.86 8.17 -15.09
C ALA A 57 -2.83 7.51 -16.48
N SER A 58 -2.04 8.07 -17.41
CA SER A 58 -1.84 7.53 -18.75
C SER A 58 -1.19 6.14 -18.77
N LYS A 59 -0.45 5.77 -17.71
CA LYS A 59 0.15 4.43 -17.55
C LYS A 59 -0.77 3.41 -16.89
N GLY A 60 -2.00 3.79 -16.55
CA GLY A 60 -3.03 2.88 -16.05
C GLY A 60 -3.12 2.78 -14.53
N TYR A 61 -2.32 3.55 -13.78
CA TYR A 61 -2.54 3.72 -12.34
C TYR A 61 -3.83 4.46 -12.07
N ARG A 62 -4.47 4.16 -10.94
CA ARG A 62 -5.72 4.80 -10.51
C ARG A 62 -5.63 5.39 -9.11
N GLU A 63 -4.71 4.88 -8.31
CA GLU A 63 -4.44 5.39 -6.98
C GLU A 63 -3.00 5.87 -6.89
N VAL A 64 -2.79 6.92 -6.10
CA VAL A 64 -1.47 7.42 -5.74
C VAL A 64 -1.38 7.57 -4.23
N GLU A 65 -0.20 7.34 -3.69
CA GLU A 65 0.10 7.69 -2.31
C GLU A 65 1.09 8.87 -2.31
N PHE A 66 0.74 9.94 -1.61
CA PHE A 66 1.61 11.11 -1.52
C PHE A 66 2.81 10.84 -0.61
N ALA A 67 3.92 11.54 -0.88
CA ALA A 67 5.09 11.64 0.01
C ALA A 67 5.28 13.11 0.36
N GLY A 68 4.47 13.60 1.30
CA GLY A 68 4.21 15.03 1.46
C GLY A 68 3.44 15.65 0.27
N TYR A 69 3.18 16.95 0.33
CA TYR A 69 2.29 17.65 -0.62
C TYR A 69 3.00 18.57 -1.63
N PHE A 70 4.33 18.43 -1.79
CA PHE A 70 5.09 19.12 -2.84
C PHE A 70 4.86 20.65 -2.91
N ASN A 71 4.66 21.30 -1.77
CA ASN A 71 4.34 22.74 -1.64
C ASN A 71 3.00 23.19 -2.27
N HIS A 72 2.06 22.27 -2.47
CA HIS A 72 0.71 22.59 -2.91
C HIS A 72 -0.29 22.53 -1.75
N SER A 73 -1.40 23.28 -1.90
CA SER A 73 -2.53 23.14 -1.00
C SER A 73 -3.30 21.84 -1.27
N PRO A 74 -3.99 21.27 -0.28
CA PRO A 74 -4.89 20.13 -0.50
C PRO A 74 -5.93 20.37 -1.60
N ALA A 75 -6.45 21.59 -1.72
CA ALA A 75 -7.44 21.94 -2.73
C ALA A 75 -6.87 21.85 -4.15
N ASP A 76 -5.64 22.36 -4.35
CA ASP A 76 -4.96 22.30 -5.65
C ASP A 76 -4.67 20.86 -6.05
N LEU A 77 -4.13 20.06 -5.13
CA LEU A 77 -3.83 18.65 -5.39
C LEU A 77 -5.08 17.85 -5.73
N LYS A 78 -6.18 18.05 -4.99
CA LYS A 78 -7.47 17.39 -5.26
C LYS A 78 -8.02 17.75 -6.65
N ALA A 79 -7.87 19.00 -7.07
CA ALA A 79 -8.26 19.42 -8.41
C ALA A 79 -7.41 18.74 -9.49
N MET A 80 -6.09 18.66 -9.29
CA MET A 80 -5.18 17.96 -10.22
C MET A 80 -5.51 16.47 -10.34
N LEU A 81 -5.71 15.78 -9.21
CA LEU A 81 -6.12 14.37 -9.19
C LEU A 81 -7.44 14.15 -9.94
N SER A 82 -8.44 14.99 -9.68
CA SER A 82 -9.76 14.92 -10.30
C SER A 82 -9.69 15.12 -11.82
N ALA A 83 -8.84 16.02 -12.29
CA ALA A 83 -8.67 16.31 -13.72
C ALA A 83 -8.15 15.10 -14.51
N VAL A 84 -7.39 14.20 -13.87
CA VAL A 84 -6.80 13.01 -14.51
C VAL A 84 -7.44 11.69 -14.04
N GLY A 85 -8.49 11.76 -13.22
CA GLY A 85 -9.21 10.59 -12.72
C GLY A 85 -8.40 9.71 -11.76
N LEU A 86 -7.46 10.30 -11.01
CA LEU A 86 -6.71 9.63 -9.95
C LEU A 86 -7.39 9.84 -8.59
N GLN A 87 -7.18 8.90 -7.68
CA GLN A 87 -7.52 9.01 -6.26
C GLN A 87 -6.26 8.95 -5.42
N ALA A 88 -6.30 9.54 -4.23
CA ALA A 88 -5.21 9.44 -3.27
C ALA A 88 -5.75 8.92 -1.94
N PRO A 89 -5.90 7.59 -1.75
CA PRO A 89 -6.42 7.05 -0.50
C PRO A 89 -5.42 7.17 0.66
N SER A 90 -4.14 7.40 0.40
CA SER A 90 -3.09 7.43 1.42
C SER A 90 -2.07 8.56 1.21
N ALA A 91 -1.39 8.95 2.28
CA ALA A 91 -0.24 9.85 2.25
C ALA A 91 0.79 9.50 3.32
N HIS A 92 2.05 9.45 2.92
CA HIS A 92 3.24 9.43 3.77
C HIS A 92 3.53 10.84 4.28
N LEU A 93 3.58 10.99 5.60
CA LEU A 93 3.89 12.22 6.31
C LEU A 93 4.96 11.94 7.37
N PRO A 94 5.97 12.82 7.53
CA PRO A 94 7.06 12.56 8.46
C PRO A 94 6.56 12.54 9.90
N TYR A 95 7.22 11.76 10.76
CA TYR A 95 6.93 11.68 12.19
C TYR A 95 6.84 13.07 12.85
N SER A 96 7.74 13.99 12.46
CA SER A 96 7.77 15.38 12.95
C SER A 96 6.47 16.15 12.68
N ALA A 97 5.77 15.90 11.57
CA ALA A 97 4.51 16.58 11.27
C ALA A 97 3.43 16.25 12.30
N PHE A 98 3.38 15.01 12.78
CA PHE A 98 2.45 14.58 13.82
C PHE A 98 2.85 15.06 15.22
N ILE A 99 4.13 15.27 15.48
CA ILE A 99 4.61 15.88 16.72
C ILE A 99 4.28 17.37 16.76
N GLU A 100 4.50 18.07 15.65
CA GLU A 100 4.28 19.51 15.53
C GLU A 100 2.79 19.87 15.56
N SER A 101 1.96 19.22 14.74
CA SER A 101 0.51 19.43 14.75
C SER A 101 -0.23 18.28 14.07
N PRO A 102 -0.69 17.28 14.85
CA PRO A 102 -1.50 16.20 14.30
C PRO A 102 -2.88 16.70 13.83
N GLU A 103 -3.37 17.83 14.35
CA GLU A 103 -4.61 18.47 13.87
C GLU A 103 -4.46 18.98 12.44
N LYS A 104 -3.33 19.60 12.11
CA LYS A 104 -3.04 20.07 10.75
C LYS A 104 -2.88 18.92 9.77
N VAL A 105 -2.27 17.81 10.21
CA VAL A 105 -2.23 16.56 9.44
C VAL A 105 -3.64 16.11 9.07
N LEU A 106 -4.55 16.07 10.05
CA LEU A 106 -5.95 15.67 9.82
C LEU A 106 -6.74 16.65 8.98
N GLU A 107 -6.55 17.95 9.16
CA GLU A 107 -7.19 18.97 8.33
C GLU A 107 -6.85 18.73 6.86
N HIS A 108 -5.56 18.59 6.55
CA HIS A 108 -5.14 18.35 5.18
C HIS A 108 -5.60 16.99 4.64
N ALA A 109 -5.48 15.92 5.45
CA ALA A 109 -5.89 14.59 5.04
C ALA A 109 -7.40 14.50 4.76
N THR A 110 -8.21 15.16 5.60
CA THR A 110 -9.66 15.29 5.39
C THR A 110 -9.98 16.08 4.12
N ALA A 111 -9.29 17.20 3.89
CA ALA A 111 -9.48 18.02 2.69
C ALA A 111 -9.16 17.23 1.41
N MET A 112 -8.07 16.47 1.42
CA MET A 112 -7.68 15.56 0.34
C MET A 112 -8.69 14.40 0.16
N GLY A 113 -9.31 13.95 1.25
CA GLY A 113 -10.14 12.75 1.28
C GLY A 113 -9.31 11.47 1.41
N HIS A 114 -8.16 11.55 2.08
CA HIS A 114 -7.36 10.37 2.42
C HIS A 114 -8.13 9.46 3.37
N GLN A 115 -7.97 8.16 3.17
CA GLN A 115 -8.43 7.10 4.08
C GLN A 115 -7.32 6.74 5.09
N PHE A 116 -6.05 6.90 4.69
CA PHE A 116 -4.88 6.60 5.50
C PHE A 116 -3.93 7.80 5.60
N VAL A 117 -3.33 7.96 6.77
CA VAL A 117 -2.11 8.77 6.95
C VAL A 117 -1.04 7.88 7.55
N VAL A 118 0.15 7.92 6.97
CA VAL A 118 1.20 6.93 7.22
C VAL A 118 2.48 7.63 7.68
N VAL A 119 3.10 7.14 8.74
CA VAL A 119 4.48 7.50 9.11
C VAL A 119 5.45 6.52 8.43
N PRO A 120 6.32 6.97 7.50
CA PRO A 120 7.14 6.09 6.69
C PRO A 120 8.56 5.91 7.24
N GLY A 121 8.67 5.25 8.38
CA GLY A 121 9.93 5.07 9.09
C GLY A 121 10.27 6.20 10.06
N LEU A 122 11.43 6.05 10.70
CA LEU A 122 11.92 6.88 11.81
C LEU A 122 13.34 7.35 11.54
N ASP A 123 13.74 8.52 12.03
CA ASP A 123 15.14 8.97 11.93
C ASP A 123 16.07 8.14 12.83
N THR A 124 17.35 8.05 12.46
CA THR A 124 18.32 7.13 13.11
C THR A 124 18.45 7.34 14.61
N ASP A 125 18.41 8.58 15.07
CA ASP A 125 18.50 8.96 16.48
C ASP A 125 17.24 8.61 17.28
N LEU A 126 16.14 8.25 16.61
CA LEU A 126 14.86 7.85 17.20
C LEU A 126 14.64 6.33 17.22
N ARG A 127 15.70 5.51 17.13
CA ARG A 127 15.55 4.04 16.97
C ARG A 127 16.05 3.20 18.15
N SER A 128 16.12 3.79 19.35
CA SER A 128 16.37 3.01 20.58
C SER A 128 15.10 2.25 20.98
N LEU A 129 15.20 1.20 21.80
CA LEU A 129 14.00 0.51 22.29
C LEU A 129 13.08 1.43 23.10
N ASP A 130 13.65 2.38 23.85
CA ASP A 130 12.84 3.37 24.59
C ASP A 130 12.08 4.29 23.62
N HIS A 131 12.72 4.73 22.54
CA HIS A 131 12.04 5.50 21.50
C HIS A 131 10.91 4.68 20.85
N TYR A 132 11.10 3.39 20.57
CA TYR A 132 10.02 2.56 20.02
C TYR A 132 8.80 2.42 20.94
N ARG A 133 9.00 2.38 22.26
CA ARG A 133 7.89 2.42 23.24
C ARG A 133 7.16 3.76 23.19
N GLU A 134 7.92 4.86 23.18
CA GLU A 134 7.35 6.20 23.01
C GLU A 134 6.61 6.35 21.66
N HIS A 135 7.12 5.74 20.60
CA HIS A 135 6.46 5.72 19.30
C HIS A 135 5.16 4.93 19.34
N ALA A 136 5.11 3.77 20.00
CA ALA A 136 3.87 3.00 20.16
C ALA A 136 2.79 3.82 20.90
N GLU A 137 3.17 4.53 21.97
CA GLU A 137 2.27 5.46 22.68
C GLU A 137 1.77 6.59 21.77
N ASN A 138 2.67 7.22 21.02
CA ASN A 138 2.32 8.29 20.09
C ASN A 138 1.42 7.79 18.95
N PHE A 139 1.72 6.61 18.37
CA PHE A 139 0.91 5.99 17.33
C PHE A 139 -0.50 5.66 17.81
N ASN A 140 -0.66 5.16 19.04
CA ASN A 140 -1.99 4.95 19.63
C ASN A 140 -2.76 6.27 19.77
N ARG A 141 -2.09 7.32 20.28
CA ARG A 141 -2.71 8.65 20.42
C ARG A 141 -3.12 9.25 19.07
N TRP A 142 -2.26 9.15 18.06
CA TRP A 142 -2.56 9.64 16.71
C TRP A 142 -3.62 8.79 16.02
N GLY A 143 -3.61 7.47 16.23
CA GLY A 143 -4.64 6.55 15.75
C GLY A 143 -6.02 6.87 16.28
N GLU A 144 -6.15 7.15 17.59
CA GLU A 144 -7.41 7.61 18.19
C GLU A 144 -7.90 8.93 17.55
N LEU A 145 -6.99 9.89 17.36
CA LEU A 145 -7.33 11.17 16.74
C LEU A 145 -7.78 10.99 15.27
N CYS A 146 -7.05 10.18 14.49
CA CYS A 146 -7.38 9.88 13.09
C CYS A 146 -8.74 9.19 12.99
N LYS A 147 -8.99 8.19 13.85
CA LYS A 147 -10.24 7.45 13.90
C LYS A 147 -11.44 8.35 14.16
N GLY A 148 -11.28 9.36 15.04
CA GLY A 148 -12.30 10.39 15.27
C GLY A 148 -12.67 11.22 14.03
N ALA A 149 -11.74 11.35 13.06
CA ALA A 149 -11.96 12.01 11.77
C ALA A 149 -12.36 11.05 10.64
N GLY A 150 -12.52 9.75 10.94
CA GLY A 150 -12.79 8.71 9.92
C GLY A 150 -11.59 8.35 9.05
N ILE A 151 -10.37 8.62 9.53
CA ILE A 151 -9.09 8.32 8.87
C ILE A 151 -8.37 7.23 9.67
N GLN A 152 -7.65 6.34 9.00
CA GLN A 152 -6.82 5.33 9.65
C GLN A 152 -5.37 5.81 9.74
N PHE A 153 -4.77 5.70 10.92
CA PHE A 153 -3.33 5.89 11.08
C PHE A 153 -2.60 4.58 10.71
N ALA A 154 -1.46 4.68 10.02
CA ALA A 154 -0.60 3.55 9.77
C ALA A 154 0.90 3.87 9.94
N TYR A 155 1.70 2.82 10.13
CA TYR A 155 3.16 2.88 10.11
C TYR A 155 3.70 2.02 8.95
N HIS A 156 4.64 2.57 8.17
CA HIS A 156 5.33 1.86 7.08
C HIS A 156 6.75 1.50 7.52
N ASN A 157 7.09 0.21 7.46
CA ASN A 157 8.37 -0.31 7.94
C ASN A 157 9.50 -0.16 6.92
N HIS A 158 10.72 -0.14 7.44
CA HIS A 158 11.95 -0.32 6.69
C HIS A 158 12.70 -1.56 7.20
N GLN A 159 14.01 -1.67 6.93
CA GLN A 159 14.82 -2.80 7.36
C GLN A 159 15.10 -2.76 8.86
N PHE A 160 15.33 -1.58 9.42
CA PHE A 160 15.90 -1.43 10.76
C PHE A 160 14.93 -1.89 11.87
N GLU A 161 13.64 -2.01 11.57
CA GLU A 161 12.64 -2.58 12.48
C GLU A 161 12.75 -4.11 12.59
N PHE A 162 13.42 -4.76 11.64
CA PHE A 162 13.70 -6.19 11.64
C PHE A 162 15.12 -6.53 12.13
N GLU A 163 15.89 -5.52 12.58
CA GLU A 163 17.21 -5.72 13.18
C GLU A 163 17.09 -5.72 14.71
N LYS A 164 17.58 -6.78 15.35
CA LYS A 164 17.46 -6.92 16.81
C LYS A 164 18.25 -5.83 17.54
N THR A 165 17.56 -5.13 18.44
CA THR A 165 18.17 -4.25 19.44
C THR A 165 17.96 -4.88 20.81
N GLU A 166 19.05 -5.16 21.53
CA GLU A 166 19.00 -5.81 22.86
C GLU A 166 18.18 -7.12 22.89
N GLY A 167 18.19 -7.87 21.79
CA GLY A 167 17.46 -9.14 21.65
C GLY A 167 16.00 -9.01 21.22
N THR A 168 15.46 -7.80 21.14
CA THR A 168 14.09 -7.50 20.72
C THR A 168 14.05 -7.02 19.27
N LEU A 169 13.07 -7.46 18.49
CA LEU A 169 12.76 -6.89 17.18
C LEU A 169 11.87 -5.66 17.39
N PRO A 170 12.29 -4.46 16.96
CA PRO A 170 11.46 -3.26 17.12
C PRO A 170 10.08 -3.39 16.45
N PHE A 171 9.97 -4.08 15.32
CA PHE A 171 8.68 -4.34 14.68
C PHE A 171 7.73 -5.15 15.59
N ASP A 172 8.24 -6.19 16.26
CA ASP A 172 7.45 -6.99 17.21
C ASP A 172 7.01 -6.16 18.41
N LEU A 173 7.86 -5.24 18.89
CA LEU A 173 7.51 -4.29 19.96
C LEU A 173 6.35 -3.39 19.53
N LEU A 174 6.44 -2.77 18.34
CA LEU A 174 5.37 -1.93 17.82
C LEU A 174 4.05 -2.70 17.68
N LEU A 175 4.08 -3.93 17.16
CA LEU A 175 2.89 -4.78 17.07
C LEU A 175 2.29 -5.13 18.44
N ALA A 176 3.14 -5.33 19.46
CA ALA A 176 2.70 -5.70 20.80
C ALA A 176 2.16 -4.50 21.61
N GLU A 177 2.71 -3.30 21.39
CA GLU A 177 2.41 -2.11 22.20
C GLU A 177 1.42 -1.15 21.52
N THR A 178 1.01 -1.41 20.28
CA THR A 178 -0.06 -0.66 19.60
C THR A 178 -1.42 -1.36 19.65
N ASP A 179 -2.50 -0.57 19.74
CA ASP A 179 -3.87 -1.07 19.70
C ASP A 179 -4.26 -1.35 18.24
N PRO A 180 -4.61 -2.60 17.87
CA PRO A 180 -4.92 -2.97 16.50
C PRO A 180 -6.20 -2.31 15.95
N SER A 181 -7.03 -1.71 16.82
CA SER A 181 -8.19 -0.92 16.43
C SER A 181 -7.89 0.56 16.14
N LEU A 182 -6.65 0.99 16.40
CA LEU A 182 -6.18 2.38 16.23
C LEU A 182 -5.03 2.48 15.22
N VAL A 183 -4.11 1.52 15.22
CA VAL A 183 -2.89 1.54 14.41
C VAL A 183 -2.92 0.42 13.39
N GLN A 184 -2.71 0.77 12.12
CA GLN A 184 -2.49 -0.17 11.03
C GLN A 184 -1.01 -0.20 10.63
N PHE A 185 -0.61 -1.19 9.84
CA PHE A 185 0.74 -1.29 9.30
C PHE A 185 0.69 -1.42 7.78
N GLU A 186 1.43 -0.56 7.10
CA GLU A 186 1.70 -0.70 5.67
C GLU A 186 3.00 -1.51 5.53
N LEU A 187 2.85 -2.83 5.36
CA LEU A 187 3.97 -3.76 5.35
C LEU A 187 4.76 -3.67 4.04
N ASP A 188 6.00 -3.19 4.12
CA ASP A 188 6.94 -3.22 3.02
C ASP A 188 7.66 -4.56 2.93
N LEU A 189 7.33 -5.33 1.88
CA LEU A 189 7.88 -6.67 1.66
C LEU A 189 9.35 -6.66 1.22
N ALA A 190 9.84 -5.58 0.58
CA ALA A 190 11.23 -5.51 0.14
C ALA A 190 12.17 -5.21 1.32
N TRP A 191 11.67 -4.45 2.30
CA TRP A 191 12.40 -4.12 3.51
C TRP A 191 12.26 -5.16 4.64
N ALA A 192 11.18 -5.95 4.66
CA ALA A 192 10.96 -7.02 5.63
C ALA A 192 11.89 -8.23 5.38
N ARG A 193 13.17 -8.10 5.75
CA ARG A 193 14.17 -9.17 5.67
C ARG A 193 14.80 -9.47 7.03
N ALA A 194 15.15 -10.74 7.23
CA ALA A 194 15.87 -11.24 8.40
C ALA A 194 17.39 -11.24 8.19
#